data_AF-A0A1W1WGF0-F1
#
_entry.id   AF-A0A1W1WGF0-F1
#
_cell.length_a   1.000
_cell.length_b   1.000
_cell.length_c   1.000
_cell.angle_alpha   90.00
_cell.angle_beta   90.00
_cell.angle_gamma   90.00
#
_symmetry.space_group_name_H-M   'P 1'
#
loop_
_entity.id
_entity.type
_entity.pdbx_description
1 polymer ?
#
loop_
_entity_poly.entity_id
_entity_poly.type
_entity_poly.pdbx_seq_one_letter_code
_entity_poly.pdbx_strand_id
1 'polypeptide(L)'
;MNTVTIAEIASRLDLPESTVRYYRDRFSEFVPVIGKGRQRRYPEEAVEIFHTIADGLRNGQTATMVEETLGRLYPRNVETTETELAQVTAGTPQQVAQAMVQVLYQQSEEIQAMRLSLEQIKDDLDRKYEENVAVVAEAFEKLKSHMDTQDMQNARLARERDQFIVSQMRDMLQKSQQSQAQSKSWWQKWWGKNSAQASVRS
;
A
#
# COMPACT_ATOMS: atom_id res chain seq x y z
N MET A 1 -31.64 24.54 13.01
CA MET A 1 -30.51 23.82 12.38
C MET A 1 -31.00 23.25 11.07
N ASN A 2 -30.27 23.45 9.97
CA ASN A 2 -30.61 22.82 8.70
C ASN A 2 -30.25 21.33 8.80
N THR A 3 -31.18 20.44 8.45
CA THR A 3 -30.96 18.99 8.54
C THR A 3 -31.36 18.33 7.24
N VAL A 4 -30.58 17.34 6.83
CA VAL A 4 -30.73 16.63 5.56
C VAL A 4 -31.09 15.16 5.78
N THR A 5 -31.64 14.55 4.75
CA THR A 5 -31.95 13.12 4.69
C THR A 5 -30.80 12.34 4.04
N ILE A 6 -30.77 11.02 4.22
CA ILE A 6 -29.80 10.15 3.52
C ILE A 6 -29.93 10.27 1.99
N ALA A 7 -31.14 10.46 1.47
CA ALA A 7 -31.37 10.65 0.03
C ALA A 7 -30.75 11.95 -0.49
N GLU A 8 -30.82 13.03 0.29
CA GLU A 8 -30.15 14.29 -0.05
C GLU A 8 -28.63 14.17 0.04
N ILE A 9 -28.11 13.49 1.06
CA ILE A 9 -26.67 13.21 1.19
C ILE A 9 -26.17 12.39 -0.02
N ALA A 10 -26.90 11.34 -0.40
CA ALA A 10 -26.61 10.51 -1.57
C ALA A 10 -26.57 11.33 -2.86
N SER A 11 -27.55 12.22 -3.04
CA SER A 11 -27.62 13.11 -4.20
C SER A 11 -26.46 14.11 -4.25
N ARG A 12 -26.03 14.64 -3.09
CA ARG A 12 -24.94 15.62 -3.00
C ARG A 12 -23.56 14.99 -3.23
N LEU A 13 -23.37 13.74 -2.81
CA LEU A 13 -22.11 13.02 -2.97
C LEU A 13 -22.01 12.23 -4.28
N ASP A 14 -23.06 12.25 -5.10
CA ASP A 14 -23.20 11.43 -6.30
C ASP A 14 -22.96 9.93 -6.01
N LEU A 15 -23.60 9.43 -4.94
CA LEU A 15 -23.50 8.05 -4.48
C LEU A 15 -24.87 7.38 -4.44
N PRO A 16 -24.96 6.05 -4.66
CA PRO A 16 -26.18 5.31 -4.40
C PRO A 16 -26.63 5.44 -2.95
N GLU A 17 -27.93 5.57 -2.72
CA GLU A 17 -28.49 5.69 -1.36
C GLU A 17 -28.12 4.48 -0.47
N SER A 18 -28.07 3.29 -1.05
CA SER A 18 -27.63 2.06 -0.39
C SER A 18 -26.19 2.16 0.12
N THR A 19 -25.30 2.81 -0.63
CA THR A 19 -23.90 3.03 -0.25
C THR A 19 -23.78 4.00 0.92
N VAL A 20 -24.51 5.11 0.88
CA VAL A 20 -24.53 6.08 2.00
C VAL A 20 -25.11 5.45 3.26
N ARG A 21 -26.15 4.62 3.10
CA ARG A 21 -26.72 3.83 4.21
C ARG A 21 -25.72 2.84 4.80
N TYR A 22 -24.93 2.18 3.95
CA TYR A 22 -23.84 1.32 4.39
C TYR A 22 -22.78 2.11 5.19
N TYR A 23 -22.35 3.29 4.70
CA TYR A 23 -21.42 4.14 5.43
C TYR A 23 -21.96 4.58 6.78
N ARG A 24 -23.24 4.97 6.84
CA ARG A 24 -23.91 5.33 8.10
C ARG A 24 -23.82 4.21 9.13
N ASP A 25 -24.12 2.98 8.71
CA ASP A 25 -24.14 1.83 9.61
C ASP A 25 -22.72 1.41 10.02
N ARG A 26 -21.75 1.51 9.11
CA ARG A 26 -20.35 1.13 9.34
C ARG A 26 -19.59 2.10 10.24
N PHE A 27 -19.88 3.40 10.13
CA PHE A 27 -19.20 4.50 10.82
C PHE A 27 -20.13 5.28 11.76
N SER A 28 -21.14 4.61 12.32
CA SER A 28 -22.19 5.23 13.15
C SER A 28 -21.65 6.00 14.36
N GLU A 29 -20.49 5.58 14.89
CA GLU A 29 -19.79 6.23 15.99
C GLU A 29 -19.33 7.66 15.68
N PHE A 30 -19.27 8.05 14.41
CA PHE A 30 -18.83 9.37 13.98
C PHE A 30 -19.94 10.20 13.33
N VAL A 31 -21.01 9.56 12.85
CA VAL A 31 -22.07 10.27 12.11
C VAL A 31 -23.12 10.83 13.09
N PRO A 32 -23.22 12.16 13.26
CA PRO A 32 -24.25 12.76 14.10
C PRO A 32 -25.63 12.56 13.48
N VAL A 33 -26.62 12.30 14.33
CA VAL A 33 -27.99 12.03 13.91
C VAL A 33 -28.98 12.72 14.85
N ILE A 34 -29.99 13.34 14.26
CA ILE A 34 -31.10 13.99 14.97
C ILE A 34 -32.36 13.14 14.78
N GLY A 35 -33.02 12.84 15.88
CA GLY A 35 -34.23 11.99 15.90
C GLY A 35 -33.94 10.49 15.85
N LYS A 36 -35.01 9.68 15.93
CA LYS A 36 -34.92 8.22 16.02
C LYS A 36 -35.74 7.53 14.91
N GLY A 37 -35.36 6.31 14.56
CA GLY A 37 -36.09 5.45 13.62
C GLY A 37 -36.27 6.05 12.23
N ARG A 38 -37.53 6.15 11.77
CA ARG A 38 -37.87 6.63 10.42
C ARG A 38 -37.74 8.15 10.25
N GLN A 39 -37.64 8.90 11.35
CA GLN A 39 -37.47 10.36 11.35
C GLN A 39 -36.01 10.79 11.52
N ARG A 40 -35.04 9.90 11.29
CA ARG A 40 -33.62 10.26 11.32
C ARG A 40 -33.34 11.37 10.31
N ARG A 41 -32.67 12.42 10.79
CA ARG A 41 -32.15 13.53 10.03
C ARG A 41 -30.69 13.74 10.40
N TYR A 42 -29.92 14.27 9.48
CA TYR A 42 -28.49 14.47 9.64
C TYR A 42 -28.22 15.96 9.62
N PRO A 43 -27.47 16.51 10.60
CA PRO A 43 -27.03 17.88 10.50
C PRO A 43 -26.10 18.05 9.28
N GLU A 44 -25.95 19.28 8.80
CA GLU A 44 -25.14 19.58 7.63
C GLU A 44 -23.68 19.11 7.78
N GLU A 45 -23.11 19.18 8.99
CA GLU A 45 -21.78 18.66 9.35
C GLU A 45 -21.62 17.15 9.08
N ALA A 46 -22.69 16.36 9.12
CA ALA A 46 -22.64 14.95 8.78
C ALA A 46 -22.27 14.73 7.31
N VAL A 47 -22.61 15.66 6.42
CA VAL A 47 -22.30 15.59 4.99
C VAL A 47 -20.79 15.57 4.78
N GLU A 48 -20.04 16.36 5.54
CA GLU A 48 -18.57 16.41 5.49
C GLU A 48 -17.95 15.08 5.94
N ILE A 49 -18.54 14.44 6.94
CA ILE A 49 -18.12 13.13 7.43
C ILE A 49 -18.33 12.07 6.34
N PHE A 50 -19.49 12.07 5.68
CA PHE A 50 -19.75 11.16 4.55
C PHE A 50 -18.82 11.42 3.36
N HIS A 51 -18.46 12.68 3.09
CA HIS A 51 -17.47 13.03 2.06
C HIS A 51 -16.10 12.42 2.38
N THR A 52 -15.64 12.59 3.63
CA THR A 52 -14.36 12.02 4.10
C THR A 52 -14.33 10.50 3.97
N ILE A 53 -15.42 9.82 4.33
CA ILE A 53 -15.57 8.37 4.18
C ILE A 53 -15.51 7.96 2.70
N ALA A 54 -16.26 8.65 1.85
CA ALA A 54 -16.35 8.35 0.42
C ALA A 54 -14.99 8.51 -0.27
N ASP A 55 -14.27 9.59 0.03
CA ASP A 55 -12.94 9.85 -0.52
C ASP A 55 -11.95 8.78 -0.09
N GLY A 56 -11.92 8.44 1.19
CA GLY A 56 -10.97 7.47 1.70
C GLY A 56 -11.15 6.08 1.08
N LEU A 57 -12.39 5.61 1.01
CA LEU A 57 -12.70 4.32 0.39
C LEU A 57 -12.47 4.34 -1.13
N ARG A 58 -12.75 5.45 -1.82
CA ARG A 58 -12.45 5.61 -3.25
C ARG A 58 -10.95 5.57 -3.54
N ASN A 59 -10.14 6.09 -2.61
CA ASN A 59 -8.68 6.06 -2.67
C ASN A 59 -8.06 4.71 -2.23
N GLY A 60 -8.88 3.68 -2.01
CA GLY A 60 -8.43 2.34 -1.64
C GLY A 60 -8.00 2.19 -0.19
N GLN A 61 -8.31 3.16 0.68
CA GLN A 61 -8.07 3.02 2.11
C GLN A 61 -8.97 1.93 2.69
N THR A 62 -8.47 1.20 3.69
CA THR A 62 -9.29 0.23 4.43
C THR A 62 -10.25 0.96 5.38
N ALA A 63 -11.34 0.30 5.77
CA ALA A 63 -12.29 0.87 6.72
C ALA A 63 -11.62 1.31 8.05
N THR A 64 -10.63 0.55 8.52
CA THR A 64 -9.86 0.88 9.74
C THR A 64 -9.04 2.16 9.58
N MET A 65 -8.42 2.39 8.43
CA MET A 65 -7.69 3.63 8.15
C MET A 65 -8.63 4.85 8.07
N VAL A 66 -9.83 4.65 7.52
CA VAL A 66 -10.87 5.68 7.49
C VAL A 66 -11.38 5.98 8.91
N GLU A 67 -11.63 4.97 9.74
CA GLU A 67 -11.99 5.14 11.17
C GLU A 67 -10.93 5.94 11.94
N GLU A 68 -9.64 5.65 11.73
CA GLU A 68 -8.54 6.39 12.36
C GLU A 68 -8.54 7.87 11.92
N THR A 69 -8.74 8.11 10.62
CA THR A 69 -8.82 9.48 10.07
C THR A 69 -10.00 10.24 10.66
N LEU A 70 -11.18 9.61 10.74
CA LEU A 70 -12.37 10.20 11.35
C LEU A 70 -12.16 10.51 12.83
N GLY A 71 -11.53 9.61 13.59
CA GLY A 71 -11.25 9.81 15.02
C GLY A 71 -10.29 10.97 15.32
N ARG A 72 -9.47 11.38 14.34
CA ARG A 72 -8.59 12.56 14.46
C ARG A 72 -9.32 13.87 14.11
N LEU A 73 -10.30 13.81 13.21
CA LEU A 73 -10.98 14.98 12.64
C LEU A 73 -12.30 15.32 13.32
N TYR A 74 -13.02 14.33 13.84
CA TYR A 74 -14.38 14.49 14.34
C TYR A 74 -14.55 13.88 15.75
N PRO A 75 -15.31 14.55 16.64
CA PRO A 75 -15.71 13.96 17.92
C PRO A 75 -16.55 12.69 17.72
N ARG A 76 -16.41 11.70 18.61
CA ARG A 76 -17.29 10.52 18.63
C ARG A 76 -18.70 10.92 19.06
N ASN A 77 -19.70 10.45 18.34
CA ASN A 77 -21.10 10.65 18.64
C ASN A 77 -21.51 9.76 19.82
N VAL A 78 -21.64 10.34 21.01
CA VAL A 78 -22.15 9.66 22.20
C VAL A 78 -23.67 9.79 22.17
N GLU A 79 -24.39 8.69 21.94
CA GLU A 79 -25.86 8.70 22.05
C GLU A 79 -26.24 9.13 23.47
N THR A 80 -26.60 10.40 23.63
CA THR A 80 -27.07 10.93 24.91
C THR A 80 -28.51 10.44 25.08
N THR A 81 -28.69 9.33 25.78
CA THR A 81 -30.00 8.94 26.28
C THR A 81 -30.49 10.00 27.26
N GLU A 82 -31.34 10.90 26.76
CA GLU A 82 -32.06 11.98 27.45
C GLU A 82 -32.80 11.53 28.73
N THR A 83 -32.88 10.22 28.97
CA THR A 83 -33.48 9.59 30.14
C THR A 83 -32.69 9.81 31.44
N GLU A 84 -31.39 10.13 31.39
CA GLU A 84 -30.58 10.32 32.61
C GLU A 84 -30.64 11.74 33.20
N LEU A 85 -30.98 12.77 32.42
CA LEU A 85 -30.98 14.16 32.89
C LEU A 85 -32.19 14.49 33.79
N ALA A 86 -33.26 13.69 33.76
CA ALA A 86 -34.46 13.92 34.56
C ALA A 86 -34.39 13.38 36.00
N GLN A 87 -33.44 12.49 36.31
CA GLN A 87 -33.35 11.86 37.64
C GLN A 87 -32.42 12.60 38.61
N VAL A 88 -31.55 13.50 38.11
CA VAL A 88 -30.56 14.20 38.94
C VAL A 88 -31.18 15.34 39.77
N THR A 89 -32.34 15.87 39.40
CA THR A 89 -32.95 17.04 40.06
C THR A 89 -33.86 16.73 41.25
N ALA A 90 -34.03 15.48 41.66
CA ALA A 90 -34.93 15.09 42.77
C ALA A 90 -34.22 14.77 44.10
N GLY A 91 -32.89 14.87 44.17
CA GLY A 91 -32.11 14.57 45.38
C GLY A 91 -31.84 15.80 46.25
N THR A 92 -31.77 15.60 47.57
CA THR A 92 -31.24 16.63 48.49
C THR A 92 -29.78 16.95 48.14
N PRO A 93 -29.27 18.17 48.43
CA PRO A 93 -27.87 18.55 48.17
C PRO A 93 -26.83 17.54 48.68
N GLN A 94 -27.15 16.87 49.79
CA GLN A 94 -26.32 15.82 50.38
C GLN A 94 -26.26 14.53 49.53
N GLN A 95 -27.36 14.15 48.89
CA GLN A 95 -27.42 12.96 48.03
C GLN A 95 -26.68 13.20 46.72
N VAL A 96 -26.77 14.41 46.16
CA VAL A 96 -26.02 14.80 44.97
C VAL A 96 -24.52 14.80 45.24
N ALA A 97 -24.07 15.30 46.40
CA ALA A 97 -22.67 15.25 46.80
C ALA A 97 -22.14 13.81 46.95
N GLN A 98 -22.93 12.91 47.53
CA GLN A 98 -22.55 11.49 47.67
C GLN A 98 -22.50 10.76 46.31
N ALA A 99 -23.46 11.05 45.42
CA ALA A 99 -23.45 10.51 44.06
C ALA A 99 -22.24 11.00 43.26
N MET A 100 -21.87 12.29 43.37
CA MET A 100 -20.65 12.83 42.76
C MET A 100 -19.39 12.13 43.27
N VAL A 101 -19.29 11.86 44.57
CA VAL A 101 -18.15 11.14 45.15
C VAL A 101 -18.07 9.71 44.59
N GLN A 102 -19.20 9.00 44.49
CA GLN A 102 -19.22 7.66 43.87
C GLN A 102 -18.80 7.69 42.40
N VAL A 103 -19.29 8.66 41.62
CA VAL A 103 -18.89 8.82 40.22
C VAL A 103 -17.39 9.09 40.09
N LEU A 104 -16.81 9.91 40.97
CA LEU A 104 -15.37 10.17 40.97
C LEU A 104 -14.55 8.90 41.29
N TYR A 105 -15.00 8.08 42.24
CA TYR A 105 -14.35 6.80 42.53
C TYR A 105 -14.45 5.83 41.34
N GLN A 106 -15.63 5.70 40.74
CA GLN A 106 -15.83 4.86 39.56
C GLN A 106 -14.96 5.31 38.39
N GLN A 107 -14.92 6.61 38.10
CA GLN A 107 -14.05 7.17 37.07
C GLN A 107 -12.57 6.93 37.37
N SER A 108 -12.16 6.96 38.64
CA SER A 108 -10.76 6.71 39.02
C SER A 108 -10.33 5.26 38.71
N GLU A 109 -11.23 4.29 38.92
CA GLU A 109 -10.99 2.88 38.58
C GLU A 109 -10.92 2.67 37.06
N GLU A 110 -11.84 3.28 36.32
CA GLU A 110 -11.85 3.23 34.85
C GLU A 110 -10.58 3.85 34.26
N ILE A 111 -10.11 4.99 34.79
CA ILE A 111 -8.85 5.62 34.38
C ILE A 111 -7.65 4.70 34.65
N GLN A 112 -7.64 3.99 35.78
CA GLN A 112 -6.56 3.03 36.09
C GLN A 112 -6.58 1.84 35.13
N ALA A 113 -7.75 1.27 34.86
CA ALA A 113 -7.91 0.18 33.89
C ALA A 113 -7.47 0.62 32.48
N MET A 114 -7.85 1.84 32.06
CA MET A 114 -7.45 2.41 30.79
C MET A 114 -5.93 2.58 30.70
N ARG A 115 -5.27 3.10 31.75
CA ARG A 115 -3.79 3.22 31.78
C ARG A 115 -3.09 1.88 31.62
N LEU A 116 -3.59 0.83 32.27
CA LEU A 116 -3.05 -0.52 32.11
C LEU A 116 -3.23 -1.04 30.68
N SER A 117 -4.40 -0.81 30.09
CA SER A 117 -4.65 -1.20 28.68
C SER A 117 -3.76 -0.46 27.69
N LEU A 118 -3.47 0.84 27.93
CA LEU A 118 -2.57 1.63 27.10
C LEU A 118 -1.13 1.09 27.15
N GLU A 119 -0.65 0.68 28.33
CA GLU A 119 0.68 0.08 28.44
C GLU A 119 0.74 -1.26 27.69
N GLN A 120 -0.30 -2.09 27.81
CA GLN A 120 -0.38 -3.35 27.07
C GLN A 120 -0.41 -3.15 25.55
N ILE A 121 -1.19 -2.17 25.07
CA ILE A 121 -1.24 -1.84 23.64
C ILE A 121 0.13 -1.38 23.15
N LYS A 122 0.83 -0.57 23.94
CA LYS A 122 2.18 -0.11 23.61
C LYS A 122 3.16 -1.27 23.53
N ASP A 123 3.15 -2.19 24.50
CA ASP A 123 4.01 -3.38 24.48
C ASP A 123 3.73 -4.29 23.28
N ASP A 124 2.45 -4.47 22.93
CA ASP A 124 2.06 -5.26 21.76
C ASP A 124 2.43 -4.58 20.43
N LEU A 125 2.37 -3.25 20.38
CA LEU A 125 2.86 -2.48 19.24
C LEU A 125 4.37 -2.65 19.08
N ASP A 126 5.14 -2.45 20.16
CA ASP A 126 6.61 -2.60 20.13
C ASP A 126 7.00 -4.01 19.67
N ARG A 127 6.34 -5.05 20.18
CA ARG A 127 6.55 -6.43 19.73
C ARG A 127 6.27 -6.61 18.23
N LYS A 128 5.15 -6.05 17.74
CA LYS A 128 4.81 -6.11 16.31
C LYS A 128 5.80 -5.34 15.44
N TYR A 129 6.32 -4.21 15.92
CA TYR A 129 7.36 -3.47 15.21
C TYR A 129 8.62 -4.31 15.09
N GLU A 130 9.07 -4.94 16.18
CA GLU A 130 10.24 -5.83 16.15
C GLU A 130 10.04 -7.02 15.21
N GLU A 131 8.88 -7.66 15.25
CA GLU A 131 8.54 -8.78 14.36
C GLU A 131 8.54 -8.35 12.88
N ASN A 132 7.90 -7.21 12.57
CA ASN A 132 7.86 -6.68 11.21
C ASN A 132 9.26 -6.34 10.70
N VAL A 133 10.12 -5.74 11.53
CA VAL A 133 11.51 -5.44 11.17
C VAL A 133 12.27 -6.73 10.87
N ALA A 134 12.09 -7.78 11.68
CA ALA A 134 12.73 -9.07 11.45
C ALA A 134 12.29 -9.71 10.13
N VAL A 135 10.99 -9.71 9.83
CA VAL A 135 10.43 -10.25 8.58
C VAL A 135 10.96 -9.48 7.36
N VAL A 136 11.02 -8.15 7.44
CA VAL A 136 11.55 -7.32 6.35
C VAL A 136 13.05 -7.56 6.16
N ALA A 137 13.82 -7.67 7.24
CA ALA A 137 15.25 -7.97 7.16
C ALA A 137 15.50 -9.33 6.49
N GLU A 138 14.72 -10.37 6.85
CA GLU A 138 14.82 -11.69 6.21
C GLU A 138 14.44 -11.64 4.72
N ALA A 139 13.36 -10.93 4.38
CA ALA A 139 12.93 -10.76 2.99
C ALA A 139 14.00 -10.02 2.16
N PHE A 140 14.64 -9.01 2.73
CA PHE A 140 15.70 -8.25 2.08
C PHE A 140 16.94 -9.11 1.83
N GLU A 141 17.35 -9.93 2.79
CA GLU A 141 18.47 -10.85 2.64
C GLU A 141 18.20 -11.92 1.56
N LYS A 142 16.96 -12.46 1.53
CA LYS A 142 16.54 -13.38 0.46
C LYS A 142 16.58 -12.70 -0.92
N LEU A 143 16.07 -11.47 -1.01
CA LEU A 143 16.10 -10.71 -2.27
C LEU A 143 17.53 -10.45 -2.73
N LYS A 144 18.41 -10.04 -1.82
CA LYS A 144 19.83 -9.79 -2.09
C LYS A 144 20.54 -11.04 -2.60
N SER A 145 20.39 -12.17 -1.91
CA SER A 145 21.00 -13.44 -2.35
C SER A 145 20.48 -13.91 -3.71
N HIS A 146 19.19 -13.66 -4.02
CA HIS A 146 18.64 -13.93 -5.34
C HIS A 146 19.26 -13.01 -6.40
N MET A 147 19.42 -11.72 -6.12
CA MET A 147 20.08 -10.77 -7.03
C MET A 147 21.53 -11.16 -7.29
N ASP A 148 22.31 -11.49 -6.25
CA ASP A 148 23.70 -11.92 -6.40
C ASP A 148 23.81 -13.18 -7.28
N THR A 149 22.86 -14.11 -7.13
CA THR A 149 22.78 -15.31 -7.96
C THR A 149 22.47 -14.96 -9.42
N GLN A 150 21.51 -14.05 -9.66
CA GLN A 150 21.16 -13.59 -11.00
C GLN A 150 22.32 -12.85 -11.66
N ASP A 151 23.02 -11.98 -10.93
CA ASP A 151 24.17 -11.24 -11.45
C ASP A 151 25.32 -12.17 -11.81
N MET A 152 25.57 -13.20 -11.00
CA MET A 152 26.57 -14.22 -11.32
C MET A 152 26.17 -15.02 -12.58
N GLN A 153 24.90 -15.37 -12.73
CA GLN A 153 24.38 -16.03 -13.93
C GLN A 153 24.50 -15.13 -15.16
N ASN A 154 24.12 -13.87 -15.06
CA ASN A 154 24.23 -12.88 -16.13
C ASN A 154 25.68 -12.66 -16.55
N ALA A 155 26.59 -12.50 -15.58
CA ALA A 155 28.01 -12.36 -15.85
C ALA A 155 28.59 -13.62 -16.52
N ARG A 156 28.13 -14.81 -16.13
CA ARG A 156 28.52 -16.07 -16.77
C ARG A 156 28.03 -16.13 -18.22
N LEU A 157 26.75 -15.85 -18.47
CA LEU A 157 26.17 -15.85 -19.81
C LEU A 157 26.85 -14.81 -20.71
N ALA A 158 27.19 -13.63 -20.19
CA ALA A 158 27.94 -12.62 -20.92
C ALA A 158 29.32 -13.14 -21.36
N ARG A 159 30.06 -13.80 -20.46
CA ARG A 159 31.36 -14.41 -20.79
C ARG A 159 31.22 -15.53 -21.82
N GLU A 160 30.22 -16.40 -21.68
CA GLU A 160 29.97 -17.49 -22.63
C GLU A 160 29.61 -16.95 -24.03
N ARG A 161 28.76 -15.93 -24.10
CA ARG A 161 28.43 -15.21 -25.33
C ARG A 161 29.67 -14.60 -25.97
N ASP A 162 30.49 -13.89 -25.20
CA ASP A 162 31.68 -13.22 -25.72
C ASP A 162 32.72 -14.24 -26.21
N GLN A 163 32.91 -15.36 -25.50
CA GLN A 163 33.76 -16.47 -25.94
C GLN A 163 33.26 -17.07 -27.27
N PHE A 164 31.95 -17.28 -27.40
CA PHE A 164 31.33 -17.79 -28.62
C PHE A 164 31.51 -16.83 -29.80
N ILE A 165 31.33 -15.52 -29.58
CA ILE A 165 31.56 -14.50 -30.61
C ILE A 165 33.03 -14.52 -31.07
N VAL A 166 33.98 -14.59 -30.13
CA VAL A 166 35.41 -14.63 -30.44
C VAL A 166 35.79 -15.89 -31.21
N SER A 167 35.25 -17.07 -30.86
CA SER A 167 35.53 -18.31 -31.59
C SER A 167 34.98 -18.28 -33.01
N GLN A 168 33.73 -17.82 -33.18
CA GLN A 168 33.13 -17.63 -34.51
C GLN A 168 33.92 -16.64 -35.37
N MET A 169 34.36 -15.51 -34.80
CA MET A 169 35.21 -14.54 -35.51
C MET A 169 36.54 -15.16 -35.96
N ARG A 170 37.19 -15.95 -35.10
CA ARG A 170 38.44 -16.63 -35.43
C ARG A 170 38.25 -17.60 -36.60
N ASP A 171 37.19 -18.40 -36.58
CA ASP A 171 36.87 -19.35 -37.65
C ASP A 171 36.59 -18.63 -38.97
N MET A 172 35.85 -17.52 -38.94
CA MET A 172 35.60 -16.69 -40.13
C MET A 172 36.89 -16.11 -40.71
N LEU A 173 37.77 -15.56 -39.87
CA LEU A 173 39.07 -15.03 -40.30
C LEU A 173 39.93 -16.12 -40.92
N GLN A 174 39.98 -17.31 -40.33
CA GLN A 174 40.76 -18.44 -40.84
C GLN A 174 40.23 -18.93 -42.21
N LYS A 175 38.90 -19.07 -42.34
CA LYS A 175 38.26 -19.42 -43.62
C LYS A 175 38.53 -18.37 -44.70
N SER A 176 38.50 -17.08 -44.35
CA SER A 176 38.79 -15.99 -45.29
C SER A 176 40.26 -16.00 -45.76
N GLN A 177 41.22 -16.19 -44.84
CA GLN A 177 42.64 -16.27 -45.17
C GLN A 177 42.94 -17.49 -46.05
N GLN A 178 42.34 -18.64 -45.76
CA GLN A 178 42.54 -19.86 -46.53
C GLN A 178 41.95 -19.74 -47.94
N SER A 179 40.77 -19.13 -48.07
CA SER A 179 40.15 -18.81 -49.36
C SER A 179 40.99 -17.82 -50.17
N GLN A 180 41.57 -16.80 -49.52
CA GLN A 180 42.43 -15.82 -50.16
C GLN A 180 43.78 -16.43 -50.58
N ALA A 181 44.36 -17.33 -49.78
CA ALA A 181 45.60 -18.04 -50.10
C ALA A 181 45.42 -19.02 -51.28
N GLN A 182 44.30 -19.75 -51.32
CA GLN A 182 43.98 -20.62 -52.46
C GLN A 182 43.74 -19.82 -53.74
N SER A 183 43.01 -18.70 -53.66
CA SER A 183 42.82 -17.79 -54.79
C SER A 183 44.15 -17.28 -55.34
N LYS A 184 45.04 -16.74 -54.48
CA LYS A 184 46.37 -16.27 -54.89
C LYS A 184 47.22 -17.37 -55.54
N SER A 185 47.20 -18.59 -55.01
CA SER A 185 47.93 -19.74 -55.56
C SER A 185 47.39 -20.17 -56.94
N TRP A 186 46.06 -20.18 -57.10
CA TRP A 186 45.41 -20.53 -58.37
C TRP A 186 45.73 -19.51 -59.47
N TRP A 187 45.60 -18.21 -59.19
CA TRP A 187 45.93 -17.16 -60.14
C TRP A 187 47.44 -17.07 -60.43
N GLN A 188 48.32 -17.23 -59.43
CA GLN A 188 49.78 -17.25 -59.64
C GLN A 188 50.22 -18.41 -60.56
N LYS A 189 49.63 -19.61 -60.40
CA LYS A 189 49.89 -20.74 -61.31
C LYS A 189 49.40 -20.48 -62.72
N TRP A 190 48.29 -19.76 -62.89
CA TRP A 190 47.76 -19.41 -64.20
C TRP A 190 48.63 -18.37 -64.92
N TRP A 191 49.11 -17.33 -64.24
CA TRP A 191 50.01 -16.32 -64.82
C TRP A 191 51.45 -16.83 -65.02
N GLY A 192 51.96 -17.68 -64.11
CA GLY A 192 53.29 -18.29 -64.24
C GLY A 192 53.39 -19.35 -65.35
N LYS A 193 52.28 -19.94 -65.79
CA LYS A 193 52.25 -20.80 -66.98
C LYS A 193 52.19 -20.00 -68.29
N ASN A 194 51.59 -18.80 -68.28
CA ASN A 194 51.49 -17.96 -69.46
C ASN A 194 52.79 -17.21 -69.80
N SER A 195 53.71 -17.02 -68.84
CA SER A 195 55.02 -16.42 -69.12
C SER A 195 56.06 -17.39 -69.69
N ALA A 196 55.80 -18.70 -69.66
CA ALA A 196 56.71 -19.73 -70.20
C ALA A 196 56.51 -19.99 -71.72
N GLN A 197 55.52 -19.38 -72.37
CA GLN A 197 55.27 -19.53 -73.83
C GLN A 197 55.64 -18.30 -74.67
N ALA A 198 56.22 -17.25 -74.07
CA ALA A 198 56.54 -16.01 -74.79
C ALA A 198 58.01 -15.89 -75.25
N SER A 199 58.84 -16.94 -75.14
CA SER A 199 60.26 -16.87 -75.53
C SER A 199 60.78 -18.16 -76.19
N VAL A 200 60.22 -18.56 -77.34
CA VAL A 200 60.98 -19.17 -78.45
C VAL A 200 60.22 -18.91 -79.75
N ARG A 201 60.50 -17.76 -80.37
CA ARG A 201 60.32 -17.56 -81.82
C ARG A 201 61.41 -16.59 -82.29
N SER A 202 62.57 -17.16 -82.60
CA SER A 202 63.59 -16.67 -83.54
C SER A 202 64.43 -17.87 -83.92
#